data_AF-A0A2U3KCC2-F1
#
_entry.id   AF-A0A2U3KCC2-F1
#
_cell.length_a   1.000
_cell.length_b   1.000
_cell.length_c   1.000
_cell.angle_alpha   90.00
_cell.angle_beta   90.00
_cell.angle_gamma   90.00
#
_symmetry.space_group_name_H-M   'P 1'
#
loop_
_entity.id
_entity.type
_entity.pdbx_description
1 polymer ?
#
loop_
_entity_poly.entity_id
_entity_poly.type
_entity_poly.pdbx_seq_one_letter_code
_entity_poly.pdbx_strand_id
1 'polypeptide(L)'
;MAALAVVPSPAVTAAPLYVIEDHLAALIETAELVSPEQELEFRAEFQAALTAAVEKRDRVGQFLAHLEQQIDFAKFEIDRLRQRKATCERAHERLEDYVIETIEGLGTDSKGKYRRLEGKTTTFSLRGCPPSVEATDESAIPAEYKTLTLKLPAVTWEQLLDGLDIEQRAAVLGQVKSPEVSLDKRSIKAAMDGGAAVPGAGLVTGRHALRRS
;
A
#
# COMPACT_ATOMS: atom_id res chain seq x y z
N MET A 1 -19.09 -50.38 35.88
CA MET A 1 -17.85 -50.24 35.07
C MET A 1 -17.93 -48.92 34.32
N ALA A 2 -17.56 -47.81 34.98
CA ALA A 2 -17.54 -46.49 34.35
C ALA A 2 -16.17 -46.27 33.70
N ALA A 3 -16.16 -46.02 32.40
CA ALA A 3 -14.95 -45.74 31.63
C ALA A 3 -14.35 -44.40 32.07
N LEU A 4 -13.10 -44.45 32.57
CA LEU A 4 -12.30 -43.26 32.86
C LEU A 4 -11.99 -42.54 31.55
N ALA A 5 -12.51 -41.32 31.41
CA ALA A 5 -12.19 -40.43 30.31
C ALA A 5 -10.73 -39.97 30.43
N VAL A 6 -9.91 -40.31 29.44
CA VAL A 6 -8.56 -39.77 29.29
C VAL A 6 -8.70 -38.31 28.88
N VAL A 7 -8.40 -37.40 29.81
CA VAL A 7 -8.29 -35.97 29.53
C VAL A 7 -6.99 -35.76 28.73
N PRO A 8 -7.03 -35.14 27.55
CA PRO A 8 -5.81 -34.81 26.82
C PRO A 8 -4.95 -33.87 27.66
N SER A 9 -3.67 -34.22 27.80
CA SER A 9 -2.66 -33.41 28.50
C SER A 9 -2.69 -31.97 27.96
N PRO A 10 -2.70 -30.93 28.81
CA PRO A 10 -2.62 -29.56 28.34
C PRO A 10 -1.34 -29.40 27.50
N ALA A 11 -1.47 -28.71 26.36
CA ALA A 11 -0.33 -28.38 25.52
C ALA A 11 0.75 -27.73 26.39
N VAL A 12 1.94 -28.32 26.41
CA VAL A 12 3.08 -27.81 27.17
C VAL A 12 3.33 -26.36 26.73
N THR A 13 2.88 -25.40 27.53
CA THR A 13 3.18 -23.99 27.31
C THR A 13 4.66 -23.80 27.57
N ALA A 14 5.45 -23.67 26.50
CA ALA A 14 6.85 -23.31 26.60
C ALA A 14 7.03 -22.09 27.53
N ALA A 15 8.06 -22.13 28.38
CA ALA A 15 8.32 -21.08 29.36
C ALA A 15 8.44 -19.70 28.67
N PRO A 16 7.95 -18.62 29.30
CA PRO A 16 8.11 -17.28 28.74
C PRO A 16 9.60 -16.86 28.72
N LEU A 17 9.99 -16.03 27.75
CA LEU A 17 11.40 -15.70 27.47
C LEU A 17 12.19 -15.24 28.71
N TYR A 18 11.59 -14.41 29.57
CA TYR A 18 12.27 -13.91 30.77
C TYR A 18 12.66 -15.04 31.73
N VAL A 19 11.87 -16.12 31.79
CA VAL A 19 12.18 -17.31 32.61
C VAL A 19 13.36 -18.09 32.02
N ILE A 20 13.47 -18.14 30.69
CA ILE A 20 14.60 -18.79 30.00
C ILE A 20 15.88 -17.97 30.20
N GLU A 21 15.78 -16.64 30.18
CA GLU A 21 16.91 -15.73 30.43
C GLU A 21 17.38 -15.76 31.89
N ASP A 22 16.45 -15.78 32.85
CA ASP A 22 16.74 -15.93 34.27
C ASP A 22 17.39 -17.30 34.57
N HIS A 23 16.92 -18.36 33.92
CA HIS A 23 17.49 -19.70 34.05
C HIS A 23 18.91 -19.78 33.46
N LEU A 24 19.15 -19.15 32.31
CA LEU A 24 20.49 -19.03 31.74
C LEU A 24 21.45 -18.24 32.65
N ALA A 25 20.98 -17.16 33.27
CA ALA A 25 21.78 -16.40 34.23
C ALA A 25 22.17 -17.26 35.44
N ALA A 26 21.21 -18.02 36.00
CA ALA A 26 21.48 -18.94 37.10
C ALA A 26 22.49 -20.06 36.72
N LEU A 27 22.41 -20.60 35.50
CA LEU A 27 23.37 -21.59 35.01
C LEU A 27 24.78 -21.01 34.84
N ILE A 28 24.91 -19.75 34.40
CA ILE A 28 26.21 -19.08 34.27
C ILE A 28 26.84 -18.83 35.65
N GLU A 29 26.04 -18.37 36.62
CA GLU A 29 26.53 -18.10 37.98
C GLU A 29 26.94 -19.37 38.73
N THR A 30 26.34 -20.52 38.41
CA THR A 30 26.66 -21.82 39.03
C THR A 30 27.76 -22.59 38.31
N ALA A 31 28.17 -22.16 37.10
CA ALA A 31 29.15 -22.87 36.26
C ALA A 31 30.50 -23.11 36.95
N GLU A 32 30.97 -22.20 37.80
CA GLU A 32 32.24 -22.33 38.53
C GLU A 32 32.19 -23.34 39.68
N LEU A 33 30.98 -23.73 40.11
CA LEU A 33 30.74 -24.64 41.23
C LEU A 33 30.41 -26.07 40.75
N VAL A 34 30.38 -26.30 39.44
CA VAL A 34 30.06 -27.61 38.85
C VAL A 34 31.23 -28.57 39.05
N SER A 35 30.93 -29.72 39.66
CA SER A 35 31.94 -30.77 39.85
C SER A 35 32.19 -31.55 38.54
N PRO A 36 33.35 -32.22 38.40
CA PRO A 36 33.66 -33.00 37.19
C PRO A 36 32.64 -34.10 36.88
N GLU A 37 31.93 -34.59 37.89
CA GLU A 37 30.91 -35.64 37.78
C GLU A 37 29.57 -35.09 37.27
N GLN A 38 29.30 -33.80 37.47
CA GLN A 38 28.06 -33.10 37.09
C GLN A 38 28.18 -32.32 35.77
N GLU A 39 29.40 -32.16 35.25
CA GLU A 39 29.72 -31.40 34.05
C GLU A 39 28.91 -31.85 32.81
N LEU A 40 28.62 -33.15 32.68
CA LEU A 40 27.91 -33.70 31.53
C LEU A 40 26.42 -33.33 31.55
N GLU A 41 25.80 -33.38 32.73
CA GLU A 41 24.40 -33.00 32.93
C GLU A 41 24.20 -31.48 32.83
N PHE A 42 25.12 -30.71 33.43
CA PHE A 42 25.16 -29.24 33.30
C PHE A 42 25.24 -28.78 31.85
N ARG A 43 26.10 -29.40 31.03
CA ARG A 43 26.23 -29.06 29.60
C ARG A 43 24.96 -29.36 28.81
N ALA A 44 24.28 -30.46 29.12
CA ALA A 44 23.02 -30.82 28.47
C ALA A 44 21.92 -29.81 28.80
N GLU A 45 21.82 -29.39 30.07
CA GLU A 45 20.86 -28.39 30.52
C GLU A 45 21.16 -27.00 29.94
N PHE A 46 22.44 -26.59 29.92
CA PHE A 46 22.89 -25.33 29.33
C PHE A 46 22.59 -25.27 27.82
N GLN A 47 22.82 -26.36 27.10
CA GLN A 47 22.48 -26.47 25.68
C GLN A 47 20.97 -26.39 25.42
N ALA A 48 20.15 -27.00 26.30
CA ALA A 48 18.69 -26.94 26.20
C ALA A 48 18.17 -25.51 26.45
N ALA A 49 18.72 -24.81 27.45
CA ALA A 49 18.35 -23.43 27.75
C ALA A 49 18.75 -22.46 26.62
N LEU A 50 19.93 -22.66 26.02
CA LEU A 50 20.39 -21.87 24.87
C LEU A 50 19.53 -22.08 23.60
N THR A 51 18.98 -23.28 23.41
CA THR A 51 18.16 -23.60 22.23
C THR A 51 16.68 -23.28 22.43
N ALA A 52 16.19 -23.16 23.67
CA ALA A 52 14.78 -22.88 23.98
C ALA A 52 14.26 -21.52 23.46
N ALA A 53 15.13 -20.50 23.32
CA ALA A 53 14.75 -19.19 22.77
C ALA A 53 14.52 -19.17 21.25
N VAL A 54 14.86 -20.26 20.53
CA VAL A 54 14.65 -20.42 19.07
C VAL A 54 13.17 -20.45 18.73
N GLU A 55 12.35 -21.14 19.53
CA GLU A 55 10.91 -21.29 19.26
C GLU A 55 10.17 -19.95 19.20
N LYS A 56 10.57 -18.97 20.04
CA LYS A 56 9.95 -17.64 20.01
C LYS A 56 10.31 -16.90 18.71
N ARG A 57 11.54 -17.03 18.22
CA ARG A 57 11.98 -16.43 16.95
C ARG A 57 11.23 -17.06 15.79
N ASP A 58 11.05 -18.38 15.81
CA ASP A 58 10.27 -19.10 14.80
C ASP A 58 8.81 -18.68 14.81
N ARG A 59 8.18 -18.54 15.99
CA ARG A 59 6.79 -18.05 16.11
C ARG A 59 6.65 -16.62 15.60
N VAL A 60 7.60 -15.74 15.88
CA VAL A 60 7.62 -14.37 15.30
C VAL A 60 7.78 -14.44 13.78
N GLY A 61 8.65 -15.31 13.25
CA GLY A 61 8.81 -15.53 11.82
C GLY A 61 7.54 -16.06 11.14
N GLN A 62 6.87 -17.02 11.75
CA GLN A 62 5.58 -17.57 11.31
C GLN A 62 4.48 -16.50 11.31
N PHE A 63 4.43 -15.65 12.34
CA PHE A 63 3.46 -14.56 12.40
C PHE A 63 3.72 -13.50 11.32
N LEU A 64 4.98 -13.16 11.04
CA LEU A 64 5.32 -12.27 9.93
C LEU A 64 4.95 -12.88 8.57
N ALA A 65 5.15 -14.19 8.38
CA ALA A 65 4.69 -14.90 7.18
C ALA A 65 3.16 -14.86 7.03
N HIS A 66 2.44 -15.03 8.14
CA HIS A 66 0.99 -14.86 8.16
C HIS A 66 0.57 -13.45 7.72
N LEU A 67 1.22 -12.40 8.23
CA LEU A 67 0.91 -11.02 7.83
C LEU A 67 1.21 -10.75 6.35
N GLU A 68 2.32 -11.28 5.81
CA GLU A 68 2.64 -11.19 4.38
C GLU A 68 1.55 -11.83 3.52
N GLN A 69 1.10 -13.04 3.89
CA GLN A 69 -0.02 -13.71 3.21
C GLN A 69 -1.31 -12.89 3.29
N GLN A 70 -1.64 -12.31 4.45
CA GLN A 70 -2.83 -11.47 4.59
C GLN A 70 -2.76 -10.21 3.73
N ILE A 71 -1.58 -9.60 3.60
CA ILE A 71 -1.35 -8.46 2.70
C ILE A 71 -1.59 -8.87 1.25
N ASP A 72 -1.05 -10.01 0.83
CA ASP A 72 -1.18 -10.47 -0.56
C ASP A 72 -2.61 -10.90 -0.90
N PHE A 73 -3.32 -11.53 0.04
CA PHE A 73 -4.76 -11.79 -0.12
C PHE A 73 -5.56 -10.50 -0.24
N ALA A 74 -5.26 -9.48 0.57
CA ALA A 74 -5.93 -8.18 0.49
C ALA A 74 -5.69 -7.50 -0.87
N LYS A 75 -4.46 -7.54 -1.41
CA LYS A 75 -4.17 -7.02 -2.77
C LYS A 75 -5.00 -7.74 -3.83
N PHE A 76 -5.04 -9.07 -3.77
CA PHE A 76 -5.84 -9.86 -4.71
C PHE A 76 -7.33 -9.50 -4.67
N GLU A 77 -7.89 -9.35 -3.47
CA GLU A 77 -9.31 -8.97 -3.33
C GLU A 77 -9.58 -7.54 -3.80
N ILE A 78 -8.65 -6.60 -3.56
CA ILE A 78 -8.74 -5.24 -4.11
C ILE A 78 -8.83 -5.29 -5.64
N ASP A 79 -7.96 -6.07 -6.30
CA ASP A 79 -7.94 -6.17 -7.75
C ASP A 79 -9.22 -6.82 -8.30
N ARG A 80 -9.71 -7.86 -7.63
CA ARG A 80 -11.00 -8.48 -7.94
C ARG A 80 -12.16 -7.48 -7.82
N LEU A 81 -12.21 -6.70 -6.74
CA LEU A 81 -13.25 -5.70 -6.52
C LEU A 81 -13.17 -4.56 -7.55
N ARG A 82 -11.96 -4.13 -7.93
CA ARG A 82 -11.75 -3.17 -9.02
C ARG A 82 -12.27 -3.71 -10.35
N GLN A 83 -11.98 -4.97 -10.67
CA GLN A 83 -12.48 -5.60 -11.89
C GLN A 83 -14.01 -5.71 -11.90
N ARG A 84 -14.60 -6.06 -10.75
CA ARG A 84 -16.06 -6.10 -10.57
C ARG A 84 -16.68 -4.72 -10.76
N LYS A 85 -16.11 -3.69 -10.13
CA LYS A 85 -16.52 -2.29 -10.29
C LYS A 85 -16.51 -1.89 -11.77
N ALA A 86 -15.38 -2.09 -12.46
CA ALA A 86 -15.25 -1.74 -13.88
C ALA A 86 -16.28 -2.47 -14.77
N THR A 87 -16.64 -3.70 -14.42
CA THR A 87 -17.67 -4.45 -15.15
C THR A 87 -19.06 -3.87 -14.94
N CYS A 88 -19.39 -3.47 -13.71
CA CYS A 88 -20.64 -2.79 -13.40
C CYS A 88 -20.71 -1.40 -14.06
N GLU A 89 -19.62 -0.62 -14.06
CA GLU A 89 -19.56 0.69 -14.74
C GLU A 89 -19.85 0.54 -16.24
N ARG A 90 -19.18 -0.39 -16.93
CA ARG A 90 -19.47 -0.66 -18.35
C ARG A 90 -20.89 -1.15 -18.59
N ALA A 91 -21.45 -1.93 -17.68
CA ALA A 91 -22.84 -2.40 -17.81
C ALA A 91 -23.85 -1.27 -17.58
N HIS A 92 -23.55 -0.34 -16.66
CA HIS A 92 -24.34 0.84 -16.38
C HIS A 92 -24.39 1.77 -17.59
N GLU A 93 -23.21 2.14 -18.12
CA GLU A 93 -23.08 3.00 -19.30
C GLU A 93 -23.85 2.44 -20.49
N ARG A 94 -23.62 1.17 -20.85
CA ARG A 94 -24.38 0.51 -21.93
C ARG A 94 -25.88 0.47 -21.71
N LEU A 95 -26.32 0.30 -20.46
CA LEU A 95 -27.75 0.27 -20.16
C LEU A 95 -28.37 1.67 -20.26
N GLU A 96 -27.65 2.71 -19.83
CA GLU A 96 -28.06 4.09 -20.06
C GLU A 96 -28.19 4.37 -21.56
N ASP A 97 -27.20 3.98 -22.37
CA ASP A 97 -27.25 4.13 -23.82
C ASP A 97 -28.48 3.44 -24.43
N TYR A 98 -28.74 2.18 -24.06
CA TYR A 98 -29.93 1.47 -24.54
C TYR A 98 -31.24 2.15 -24.13
N VAL A 99 -31.32 2.72 -22.93
CA VAL A 99 -32.49 3.47 -22.48
C VAL A 99 -32.64 4.76 -23.29
N ILE A 100 -31.53 5.46 -23.58
CA ILE A 100 -31.52 6.66 -24.42
C ILE A 100 -32.01 6.31 -25.82
N GLU A 101 -31.39 5.33 -26.49
CA GLU A 101 -31.76 4.86 -27.83
C GLU A 101 -33.23 4.43 -27.90
N THR A 102 -33.74 3.77 -26.84
CA THR A 102 -35.15 3.39 -26.76
C THR A 102 -36.07 4.61 -26.74
N ILE A 103 -35.75 5.64 -25.93
CA ILE A 103 -36.54 6.87 -25.86
C ILE A 103 -36.48 7.63 -27.18
N GLU A 104 -35.32 7.67 -27.84
CA GLU A 104 -35.15 8.29 -29.15
C GLU A 104 -35.95 7.58 -30.23
N GLY A 105 -35.93 6.24 -30.25
CA GLY A 105 -36.66 5.40 -31.19
C GLY A 105 -38.18 5.50 -31.06
N LEU A 106 -38.71 5.84 -29.88
CA LEU A 106 -40.14 6.13 -29.67
C LEU A 106 -40.58 7.47 -30.27
N GLY A 107 -39.62 8.29 -30.69
CA GLY A 107 -39.84 9.57 -31.35
C GLY A 107 -40.33 10.68 -30.43
N THR A 108 -40.59 11.83 -31.04
CA THR A 108 -41.03 13.04 -30.37
C THR A 108 -42.55 13.22 -30.44
N ASP A 109 -43.10 13.94 -29.47
CA ASP A 109 -44.50 14.37 -29.47
C ASP A 109 -44.75 15.47 -30.51
N SER A 110 -46.01 15.91 -30.65
CA SER A 110 -46.41 17.01 -31.54
C SER A 110 -45.78 18.36 -31.20
N LYS A 111 -45.05 18.47 -30.08
CA LYS A 111 -44.32 19.65 -29.61
C LYS A 111 -42.81 19.48 -29.71
N GLY A 112 -42.33 18.40 -30.35
CA GLY A 112 -40.90 18.13 -30.55
C GLY A 112 -40.17 17.62 -29.32
N LYS A 113 -40.87 17.16 -28.27
CA LYS A 113 -40.26 16.65 -27.04
C LYS A 113 -40.26 15.12 -27.02
N TYR A 114 -39.16 14.52 -26.55
CA TYR A 114 -39.08 13.07 -26.35
C TYR A 114 -40.10 12.58 -25.30
N ARG A 115 -40.68 11.40 -25.58
CA ARG A 115 -41.62 10.74 -24.67
C ARG A 115 -40.92 10.27 -23.40
N ARG A 116 -41.64 10.27 -22.29
CA ARG A 116 -41.15 9.75 -21.01
C ARG A 116 -41.51 8.28 -20.85
N LEU A 117 -40.63 7.49 -20.25
CA LEU A 117 -40.90 6.13 -19.84
C LEU A 117 -41.24 6.12 -18.37
N GLU A 118 -42.53 6.06 -18.04
CA GLU A 118 -43.02 6.04 -16.66
C GLU A 118 -43.15 4.60 -16.14
N GLY A 119 -42.36 4.27 -15.14
CA GLY A 119 -42.51 3.07 -14.32
C GLY A 119 -43.31 3.35 -13.05
N LYS A 120 -43.52 2.31 -12.24
CA LYS A 120 -44.25 2.44 -10.95
C LYS A 120 -43.51 3.29 -9.91
N THR A 121 -42.18 3.31 -9.97
CA THR A 121 -41.31 3.99 -8.98
C THR A 121 -40.31 4.95 -9.62
N THR A 122 -40.07 4.83 -10.93
CA THR A 122 -38.98 5.52 -11.63
C THR A 122 -39.46 5.94 -13.01
N THR A 123 -39.08 7.15 -13.43
CA THR A 123 -39.39 7.68 -14.75
C THR A 123 -38.09 8.03 -15.48
N PHE A 124 -37.93 7.53 -16.70
CA PHE A 124 -36.82 7.92 -17.58
C PHE A 124 -37.28 8.98 -18.57
N SER A 125 -36.46 10.01 -18.76
CA SER A 125 -36.73 11.07 -19.72
C SER A 125 -35.44 11.69 -20.22
N LEU A 126 -35.38 11.98 -21.51
CA LEU A 126 -34.26 12.72 -22.06
C LEU A 126 -34.41 14.22 -21.79
N ARG A 127 -33.32 14.83 -21.38
CA ARG A 127 -33.15 16.28 -21.29
C ARG A 127 -32.01 16.63 -22.22
N GLY A 128 -32.18 17.70 -23.01
CA GLY A 128 -31.05 18.26 -23.76
C GLY A 128 -29.94 18.64 -22.78
N CYS A 129 -28.77 18.05 -22.95
CA CYS A 129 -27.58 18.53 -22.26
C CYS A 129 -27.29 19.97 -22.72
N PRO A 130 -26.81 20.85 -21.83
CA PRO A 130 -26.25 22.11 -22.29
C PRO A 130 -25.13 21.83 -23.30
N PRO A 131 -24.87 22.75 -24.24
CA PRO A 131 -23.84 22.55 -25.25
C PRO A 131 -22.51 22.14 -24.61
N SER A 132 -22.05 20.93 -24.90
CA SER A 132 -20.75 20.42 -24.48
C SER A 132 -19.74 20.64 -25.60
N VAL A 133 -18.51 20.98 -25.25
CA VAL A 133 -17.43 21.15 -26.21
C VAL A 133 -16.87 19.76 -26.55
N GLU A 134 -16.96 19.37 -27.82
CA GLU A 134 -16.31 18.17 -28.35
C GLU A 134 -15.01 18.60 -29.05
N ALA A 135 -13.88 18.11 -28.56
CA ALA A 135 -12.56 18.37 -29.13
C ALA A 135 -12.24 17.31 -30.18
N THR A 136 -12.47 17.60 -31.48
CA THR A 136 -12.18 16.65 -32.56
C THR A 136 -10.69 16.56 -32.89
N ASP A 137 -9.96 17.68 -32.79
CA ASP A 137 -8.50 17.75 -32.93
C ASP A 137 -7.92 18.58 -31.79
N GLU A 138 -7.39 17.91 -30.78
CA GLU A 138 -6.76 18.55 -29.64
C GLU A 138 -5.55 19.40 -30.04
N SER A 139 -4.84 19.08 -31.11
CA SER A 139 -3.63 19.81 -31.53
C SER A 139 -3.97 21.21 -32.07
N ALA A 140 -5.10 21.33 -32.76
CA ALA A 140 -5.62 22.59 -33.29
C ALA A 140 -6.20 23.52 -32.20
N ILE A 141 -6.47 23.02 -30.99
CA ILE A 141 -6.98 23.85 -29.89
C ILE A 141 -5.89 24.82 -29.41
N PRO A 142 -6.16 26.14 -29.32
CA PRO A 142 -5.23 27.11 -28.78
C PRO A 142 -4.72 26.77 -27.38
N ALA A 143 -3.47 27.13 -27.08
CA ALA A 143 -2.82 26.80 -25.81
C ALA A 143 -3.52 27.41 -24.58
N GLU A 144 -4.25 28.52 -24.76
CA GLU A 144 -5.02 29.18 -23.70
C GLU A 144 -6.13 28.30 -23.09
N TYR A 145 -6.57 27.25 -23.79
CA TYR A 145 -7.57 26.28 -23.30
C TYR A 145 -6.96 24.97 -22.82
N LYS A 146 -5.62 24.85 -22.81
CA LYS A 146 -4.91 23.63 -22.43
C LYS A 146 -4.25 23.81 -21.08
N THR A 147 -4.25 22.75 -20.27
CA THR A 147 -3.45 22.66 -19.04
C THR A 147 -2.49 21.49 -19.16
N LEU A 148 -1.21 21.72 -18.85
CA LEU A 148 -0.18 20.70 -18.91
C LEU A 148 0.13 20.17 -17.50
N THR A 149 0.13 18.85 -17.34
CA THR A 149 0.63 18.18 -16.13
C THR A 149 1.95 17.51 -16.48
N LEU A 150 3.06 18.03 -15.93
CA LEU A 150 4.40 17.55 -16.23
C LEU A 150 5.02 16.87 -15.01
N LYS A 151 5.77 15.80 -15.25
CA LYS A 151 6.70 15.20 -14.26
C LYS A 151 8.12 15.49 -14.70
N LEU A 152 8.84 16.29 -13.92
CA LEU A 152 10.19 16.73 -14.24
C LEU A 152 11.08 16.70 -12.99
N PRO A 153 12.39 16.40 -13.12
CA PRO A 153 13.34 16.55 -12.01
C PRO A 153 13.35 17.98 -11.49
N ALA A 154 13.41 18.13 -10.16
CA ALA A 154 13.39 19.45 -9.51
C ALA A 154 14.52 20.37 -10.01
N VAL A 155 15.72 19.82 -10.26
CA VAL A 155 16.85 20.58 -10.80
C VAL A 155 16.55 21.17 -12.18
N THR A 156 15.87 20.42 -13.05
CA THR A 156 15.49 20.92 -14.38
C THR A 156 14.42 22.01 -14.28
N TRP A 157 13.50 21.90 -13.32
CA TRP A 157 12.53 22.94 -13.03
C TRP A 157 13.21 24.23 -12.54
N GLU A 158 14.16 24.12 -11.62
CA GLU A 158 14.95 25.25 -11.10
C GLU A 158 15.73 25.94 -12.22
N GLN A 159 16.44 25.17 -13.05
CA GLN A 159 17.16 25.71 -14.22
C GLN A 159 16.26 26.45 -15.20
N LEU A 160 15.04 25.94 -15.42
CA LEU A 160 14.06 26.61 -16.27
C LEU A 160 13.64 27.94 -15.65
N LEU A 161 13.35 27.97 -14.35
CA LEU A 161 12.97 29.20 -13.65
C LEU A 161 14.09 30.23 -13.57
N ASP A 162 15.35 29.80 -13.46
CA ASP A 162 16.52 30.68 -13.41
C ASP A 162 16.82 31.34 -14.75
N GLY A 163 16.37 30.73 -15.86
CA GLY A 163 16.45 31.32 -17.19
C GLY A 163 15.40 32.38 -17.49
N LEU A 164 14.41 32.57 -16.61
CA LEU A 164 13.34 33.55 -16.75
C LEU A 164 13.70 34.86 -16.04
N ASP A 165 13.19 35.99 -16.54
CA ASP A 165 13.24 37.23 -15.79
C ASP A 165 12.34 37.20 -14.54
N ILE A 166 12.44 38.23 -13.70
CA ILE A 166 11.74 38.30 -12.41
C ILE A 166 10.21 38.24 -12.58
N GLU A 167 9.67 38.93 -13.58
CA GLU A 167 8.23 39.01 -13.82
C GLU A 167 7.69 37.70 -14.40
N GLN A 168 8.41 37.12 -15.37
CA GLN A 168 8.09 35.83 -15.98
C GLN A 168 8.14 34.71 -14.95
N ARG A 169 9.15 34.69 -14.08
CA ARG A 169 9.28 33.70 -13.01
C ARG A 169 8.12 33.78 -12.03
N ALA A 170 7.73 34.99 -11.62
CA ALA A 170 6.59 35.21 -10.73
C ALA A 170 5.27 34.75 -11.37
N ALA A 171 5.09 35.02 -12.67
CA ALA A 171 3.92 34.58 -13.42
C ALA A 171 3.82 33.05 -13.48
N VAL A 172 4.92 32.36 -13.80
CA VAL A 172 4.96 30.89 -13.86
C VAL A 172 4.66 30.28 -12.49
N LEU A 173 5.32 30.74 -11.43
CA LEU A 173 5.09 30.24 -10.07
C LEU A 173 3.66 30.49 -9.58
N GLY A 174 3.05 31.61 -9.96
CA GLY A 174 1.65 31.91 -9.63
C GLY A 174 0.63 30.97 -10.28
N GLN A 175 0.99 30.30 -11.39
CA GLN A 175 0.11 29.34 -12.08
C GLN A 175 0.31 27.89 -11.63
N VAL A 176 1.43 27.56 -10.96
CA VAL A 176 1.67 26.20 -10.44
C VAL A 176 0.79 25.95 -9.21
N LYS A 177 -0.36 25.32 -9.43
CA LYS A 177 -1.27 24.92 -8.36
C LYS A 177 -0.85 23.56 -7.80
N SER A 178 -0.53 23.51 -6.52
CA SER A 178 -0.27 22.28 -5.75
C SER A 178 0.80 21.35 -6.38
N PRO A 179 2.09 21.77 -6.40
CA PRO A 179 3.15 20.94 -6.96
C PRO A 179 3.31 19.64 -6.15
N GLU A 180 3.24 18.50 -6.83
CA GLU A 180 3.53 17.20 -6.24
C GLU A 180 5.06 16.99 -6.20
N VAL A 181 5.66 17.18 -5.02
CA VAL A 181 7.10 17.00 -4.82
C VAL A 181 7.37 15.62 -4.21
N SER A 182 8.13 14.79 -4.91
CA SER A 182 8.57 13.48 -4.43
C SER A 182 10.10 13.41 -4.34
N LEU A 183 10.62 12.77 -3.29
CA LEU A 183 12.05 12.61 -3.06
C LEU A 183 12.53 11.25 -3.59
N ASP A 184 13.56 11.26 -4.42
CA ASP A 184 14.25 10.03 -4.79
C ASP A 184 15.29 9.65 -3.71
N LYS A 185 14.79 8.92 -2.71
CA LYS A 185 15.61 8.41 -1.60
C LYS A 185 16.74 7.48 -2.06
N ARG A 186 16.64 6.85 -3.24
CA ARG A 186 17.70 5.96 -3.75
C ARG A 186 18.88 6.77 -4.26
N SER A 187 18.62 7.80 -5.06
CA SER A 187 19.65 8.70 -5.56
C SER A 187 20.32 9.49 -4.42
N ILE A 188 19.54 9.97 -3.44
CA ILE A 188 20.08 10.62 -2.23
C ILE A 188 21.02 9.67 -1.48
N LYS A 189 20.60 8.42 -1.25
CA LYS A 189 21.43 7.42 -0.59
C LYS A 189 22.74 7.15 -1.36
N ALA A 190 22.65 6.95 -2.69
CA ALA A 190 23.82 6.68 -3.52
C ALA A 190 24.85 7.83 -3.47
N ALA A 191 24.39 9.08 -3.47
CA ALA A 191 25.27 10.25 -3.32
C ALA A 191 25.96 10.27 -1.96
N MET A 192 25.23 9.98 -0.88
CA MET A 192 25.79 9.95 0.48
C MET A 192 26.75 8.77 0.70
N ASP A 193 26.46 7.60 0.13
CA ASP A 193 27.37 6.45 0.14
C ASP A 193 28.66 6.75 -0.65
N GLY A 194 28.57 7.60 -1.69
CA GLY A 194 29.71 8.13 -2.45
C GLY A 194 30.50 9.26 -1.76
N GLY A 195 30.15 9.61 -0.51
CA GLY A 195 30.84 10.64 0.27
C GLY A 195 30.34 12.07 0.07
N ALA A 196 29.26 12.28 -0.70
CA ALA A 196 28.66 13.61 -0.87
C ALA A 196 27.71 13.94 0.31
N ALA A 197 27.87 15.13 0.89
CA ALA A 197 26.92 15.63 1.87
C ALA A 197 25.67 16.19 1.17
N VAL A 198 24.49 15.64 1.47
CA VAL A 198 23.20 16.14 0.98
C VAL A 198 22.49 16.89 2.12
N PRO A 199 22.39 18.23 2.09
CA PRO A 199 21.74 19.01 3.13
C PRO A 199 20.29 18.55 3.38
N GLY A 200 19.92 18.42 4.66
CA GLY A 200 18.59 17.94 5.07
C GLY A 200 18.37 16.43 4.95
N ALA A 201 19.35 15.66 4.45
CA ALA A 201 19.32 14.21 4.43
C ALA A 201 20.42 13.62 5.32
N GLY A 202 20.04 12.63 6.13
CA GLY A 202 20.95 11.87 6.99
C GLY A 202 20.90 10.39 6.65
N LEU A 203 22.07 9.74 6.54
CA LEU A 203 22.15 8.29 6.51
C LEU A 203 21.87 7.77 7.92
N VAL A 204 20.68 7.21 8.12
CA VAL A 204 20.39 6.48 9.35
C VAL A 204 21.04 5.11 9.26
N THR A 205 22.19 4.96 9.91
CA THR A 205 22.91 3.68 10.05
C THR A 205 22.33 2.87 11.22
N GLY A 206 22.53 1.55 11.21
CA GLY A 206 22.01 0.67 12.27
C GLY A 206 20.53 0.28 12.14
N ARG A 207 19.86 0.64 11.03
CA ARG A 207 18.57 0.02 10.70
C ARG A 207 18.81 -1.39 10.17
N HIS A 208 18.32 -2.38 10.91
CA HIS A 208 18.34 -3.77 10.49
C HIS A 208 17.02 -4.06 9.79
N ALA A 209 17.08 -4.41 8.50
CA ALA A 209 15.94 -5.01 7.83
C ALA A 209 15.93 -6.50 8.19
N LEU A 210 14.81 -6.99 8.70
CA LEU A 210 14.66 -8.41 8.96
C LEU A 210 14.69 -9.15 7.62
N ARG A 211 15.70 -10.00 7.43
CA ARG A 211 15.82 -10.89 6.27
C ARG A 211 15.44 -12.29 6.72
N ARG A 212 14.37 -12.86 6.15
CA ARG A 212 13.99 -14.27 6.34
C ARG A 212 14.59 -15.07 5.17
N SER A 213 15.43 -16.06 5.46
CA SER A 213 15.99 -17.03 4.48
C SER A 213 15.29 -18.36 4.60
#